data_AF-A0A6D2KG07-F1
#
_entry.id   AF-A0A6D2KG07-F1
#
_cell.length_a   1.000
_cell.length_b   1.000
_cell.length_c   1.000
_cell.angle_alpha   90.00
_cell.angle_beta   90.00
_cell.angle_gamma   90.00
#
_symmetry.space_group_name_H-M   'P 1'
#
loop_
_entity.id
_entity.type
_entity.pdbx_description
1 polymer ?
#
loop_
_entity_poly.entity_id
_entity_poly.type
_entity_poly.pdbx_seq_one_letter_code
_entity_poly.pdbx_strand_id
1 'polypeptide(L)'
;MNHHTIIFTGNTNLQRSWGVITDHYMSFKNFRSIMNGVYTSNYPIDLLGYLDGVGEIEVVTDHTFTLGDNMQTSRVTFTIKDLEGRTLECEARGVLGIQLYNKWWRHGGTETFITMSDWMVYTDRGTNEMKIKDAGGISRFEFNALYQDVYEFRAAYFNESDPTGIESDGSSVELDWSP
;
A
#
# COMPACT_ATOMS: atom_id res chain seq x y z
N MET A 1 3.92 22.82 -7.62
CA MET A 1 2.71 22.47 -6.85
C MET A 1 1.49 22.88 -7.67
N ASN A 2 0.53 21.99 -7.90
CA ASN A 2 -0.72 22.33 -8.57
C ASN A 2 -1.68 22.91 -7.53
N HIS A 3 -2.14 24.15 -7.71
CA HIS A 3 -3.03 24.87 -6.78
C HIS A 3 -4.48 24.89 -7.30
N HIS A 4 -5.04 23.71 -7.57
CA HIS A 4 -6.40 23.61 -8.11
C HIS A 4 -7.25 22.72 -7.20
N THR A 5 -8.47 23.17 -6.90
CA THR A 5 -9.49 22.36 -6.22
C THR A 5 -10.56 22.02 -7.24
N ILE A 6 -10.90 20.74 -7.37
CA ILE A 6 -11.98 20.28 -8.24
C ILE A 6 -13.23 20.09 -7.37
N ILE A 7 -14.33 20.72 -7.76
CA ILE A 7 -15.62 20.63 -7.08
C ILE A 7 -16.63 20.02 -8.04
N PHE A 8 -17.28 18.92 -7.64
CA PHE A 8 -18.37 18.34 -8.42
C PHE A 8 -19.66 19.12 -8.20
N THR A 9 -20.41 19.33 -9.27
CA THR A 9 -21.71 20.02 -9.29
C THR A 9 -22.77 19.10 -9.88
N GLY A 10 -24.04 19.52 -9.86
CA GLY A 10 -25.13 18.77 -10.49
C GLY A 10 -24.95 18.53 -12.00
N ASN A 11 -24.04 19.27 -12.65
CA ASN A 11 -23.73 19.15 -14.07
C ASN A 11 -22.46 18.33 -14.35
N THR A 12 -21.79 17.80 -13.32
CA THR A 12 -20.59 16.99 -13.50
C THR A 12 -20.96 15.66 -14.16
N ASN A 13 -20.37 15.39 -15.33
CA ASN A 13 -20.48 14.11 -16.01
C ASN A 13 -19.28 13.22 -15.64
N LEU A 14 -19.55 12.04 -15.10
CA LEU A 14 -18.52 11.04 -14.76
C LEU A 14 -18.72 9.83 -15.65
N GLN A 15 -17.67 9.45 -16.38
CA GLN A 15 -17.64 8.24 -17.19
C GLN A 15 -16.43 7.40 -16.81
N ARG A 16 -16.62 6.09 -16.73
CA ARG A 16 -15.49 5.16 -16.56
C ARG A 16 -14.67 5.18 -17.83
N SER A 17 -13.40 5.55 -17.72
CA SER A 17 -12.44 5.36 -18.79
C SER A 17 -11.98 3.90 -18.80
N TRP A 18 -11.77 3.35 -20.00
CA TRP A 18 -11.14 2.05 -20.20
C TRP A 18 -9.72 2.29 -20.67
N GLY A 19 -8.77 2.05 -19.77
CA GLY A 19 -7.33 2.13 -20.00
C GLY A 19 -6.61 1.62 -18.77
N VAL A 20 -5.55 0.83 -18.95
CA VAL A 20 -4.68 0.43 -17.85
C VAL A 20 -3.76 1.61 -17.58
N ILE A 21 -4.15 2.47 -16.63
CA ILE A 21 -3.19 3.43 -16.07
C ILE A 21 -2.32 2.62 -15.13
N THR A 22 -1.17 2.15 -15.63
CA THR A 22 -0.13 1.50 -14.82
C THR A 22 0.64 2.51 -13.97
N ASP A 23 0.63 3.77 -14.36
CA ASP A 23 1.32 4.86 -13.68
C ASP A 23 0.51 5.32 -12.46
N HIS A 24 1.11 5.22 -11.28
CA HIS A 24 0.54 5.79 -10.06
C HIS A 24 1.23 7.11 -9.70
N TYR A 25 0.51 7.94 -8.96
CA TYR A 25 1.05 9.19 -8.41
C TYR A 25 1.93 9.00 -7.17
N MET A 26 1.94 7.79 -6.60
CA MET A 26 2.61 7.52 -5.32
C MET A 26 4.14 7.60 -5.44
N SER A 27 4.77 8.08 -4.37
CA SER A 27 6.22 8.13 -4.22
C SER A 27 6.65 7.39 -2.95
N PHE A 28 6.87 6.08 -3.08
CA PHE A 28 7.12 5.18 -1.97
C PHE A 28 8.38 5.55 -1.17
N LYS A 29 8.26 5.56 0.16
CA LYS A 29 9.37 5.87 1.08
C LYS A 29 9.94 4.60 1.69
N ASN A 30 11.27 4.56 1.81
CA ASN A 30 11.96 3.42 2.40
C ASN A 30 11.82 3.40 3.93
N PHE A 31 11.76 2.21 4.52
CA PHE A 31 11.47 2.06 5.94
C PHE A 31 12.63 2.51 6.82
N ARG A 32 13.88 2.40 6.35
CA ARG A 32 15.07 2.88 7.07
C ARG A 32 14.96 4.36 7.43
N SER A 33 14.60 5.19 6.46
CA SER A 33 14.45 6.63 6.63
C SER A 33 13.32 6.96 7.59
N ILE A 34 12.22 6.19 7.58
CA ILE A 34 11.11 6.34 8.52
C ILE A 34 11.56 6.02 9.94
N MET A 35 12.19 4.86 10.15
CA MET A 35 12.70 4.42 11.45
C MET A 35 13.75 5.38 12.03
N ASN A 36 14.55 6.01 11.17
CA ASN A 36 15.55 7.00 11.56
C ASN A 36 14.98 8.41 11.79
N GLY A 37 13.65 8.59 11.70
CA GLY A 37 13.01 9.88 11.97
C GLY A 37 13.18 10.94 10.89
N VAL A 38 13.52 10.54 9.66
CA VAL A 38 13.67 11.48 8.52
C VAL A 38 12.33 12.13 8.15
N TYR A 39 11.23 11.39 8.31
CA TYR A 39 9.88 11.88 8.05
C TYR A 39 9.21 12.32 9.35
N THR A 40 8.56 13.48 9.30
CA THR A 40 7.83 14.05 10.43
C THR A 40 6.32 13.83 10.28
N SER A 41 5.58 13.94 11.38
CA SER A 41 4.12 13.80 11.42
C SER A 41 3.34 14.93 10.73
N ASN A 42 3.99 15.77 9.91
CA ASN A 42 3.37 16.95 9.31
C ASN A 42 2.89 16.70 7.87
N TYR A 43 3.46 15.71 7.19
CA TYR A 43 3.14 15.42 5.81
C TYR A 43 2.91 13.93 5.60
N PRO A 44 1.88 13.55 4.85
CA PRO A 44 1.65 12.15 4.56
C PRO A 44 2.72 11.60 3.60
N ILE A 45 2.93 10.29 3.67
CA ILE A 45 3.87 9.54 2.85
C ILE A 45 3.16 8.37 2.17
N ASP A 46 3.78 7.86 1.11
CA ASP A 46 3.34 6.63 0.45
C ASP A 46 4.28 5.48 0.81
N LEU A 47 3.71 4.27 0.96
CA LEU A 47 4.44 3.06 1.34
C LEU A 47 4.08 1.90 0.41
N LEU A 48 5.06 1.05 0.19
CA LEU A 48 4.92 -0.26 -0.43
C LEU A 48 5.61 -1.28 0.48
N GLY A 49 4.92 -2.38 0.77
CA GLY A 49 5.50 -3.45 1.56
C GLY A 49 4.73 -4.77 1.42
N TYR A 50 5.33 -5.83 1.92
CA TYR A 50 4.67 -7.10 2.14
C TYR A 50 3.80 -7.02 3.40
N LEU A 51 2.52 -7.36 3.30
CA LEU A 51 1.58 -7.36 4.41
C LEU A 51 1.74 -8.66 5.22
N ASP A 52 2.37 -8.53 6.40
CA ASP A 52 2.79 -9.66 7.23
C ASP A 52 1.69 -10.16 8.17
N GLY A 53 0.78 -9.28 8.58
CA GLY A 53 -0.33 -9.63 9.45
C GLY A 53 -1.29 -8.48 9.64
N VAL A 54 -2.56 -8.82 9.85
CA VAL A 54 -3.64 -7.90 10.16
C VAL A 54 -4.32 -8.39 11.43
N GLY A 55 -4.39 -7.52 12.44
CA GLY A 55 -5.06 -7.80 13.71
C GLY A 55 -6.58 -7.75 13.59
N GLU A 56 -7.25 -8.11 14.67
CA GLU A 56 -8.71 -8.01 14.77
C GLU A 56 -9.21 -6.56 14.77
N ILE A 57 -10.49 -6.38 14.48
CA ILE A 57 -11.14 -5.08 14.64
C ILE A 57 -11.35 -4.81 16.12
N GLU A 58 -10.83 -3.67 16.58
CA GLU A 58 -11.05 -3.15 17.92
C GLU A 58 -11.94 -1.90 17.89
N VAL A 59 -12.65 -1.63 18.99
CA VAL A 59 -13.35 -0.36 19.19
C VAL A 59 -12.53 0.49 20.13
N VAL A 60 -12.13 1.69 19.68
CA VAL A 60 -11.29 2.62 20.46
C VAL A 60 -11.93 3.99 20.56
N THR A 61 -11.60 4.72 21.62
CA THR A 61 -11.96 6.13 21.75
C THR A 61 -11.02 6.98 20.91
N ASP A 62 -11.57 7.79 20.02
CA ASP A 62 -10.88 8.78 19.19
C ASP A 62 -11.53 10.15 19.36
N HIS A 63 -10.88 11.01 20.13
CA HIS A 63 -11.37 12.37 20.41
C HIS A 63 -11.32 13.31 19.19
N THR A 64 -10.75 12.89 18.07
CA THR A 64 -10.81 13.63 16.80
C THR A 64 -12.02 13.21 15.95
N PHE A 65 -12.72 12.13 16.32
CA PHE A 65 -13.88 11.63 15.60
C PHE A 65 -15.15 12.38 16.01
N THR A 66 -15.80 13.03 15.04
CA THR A 66 -16.92 13.95 15.28
C THR A 66 -18.29 13.44 14.82
N LEU A 67 -18.35 12.23 14.24
CA LEU A 67 -19.60 11.69 13.65
C LEU A 67 -20.53 11.01 14.67
N GLY A 68 -20.10 10.77 15.91
CA GLY A 68 -20.94 10.15 16.93
C GLY A 68 -20.64 10.63 18.36
N ASP A 69 -21.68 10.63 19.21
CA ASP A 69 -21.66 11.21 20.56
C ASP A 69 -20.63 10.55 21.50
N ASN A 70 -20.27 9.29 21.24
CA ASN A 70 -19.39 8.50 22.10
C ASN A 70 -17.90 8.63 21.72
N MET A 71 -17.56 9.37 20.65
CA MET A 71 -16.18 9.52 20.15
C MET A 71 -15.47 8.17 19.94
N GLN A 72 -16.20 7.14 19.52
CA GLN A 72 -15.66 5.80 19.28
C GLN A 72 -15.52 5.53 17.79
N THR A 73 -14.45 4.83 17.43
CA THR A 73 -14.18 4.39 16.06
C THR A 73 -13.60 2.99 16.06
N SER A 74 -13.70 2.30 14.93
CA SER A 74 -13.01 1.04 14.72
C SER A 74 -11.51 1.28 14.51
N ARG A 75 -10.67 0.38 15.00
CA ARG A 75 -9.23 0.35 14.76
C ARG A 75 -8.82 -1.04 14.28
N VAL A 76 -7.90 -1.08 13.33
CA VAL A 76 -7.18 -2.28 12.94
C VAL A 76 -5.69 -1.97 12.91
N THR A 77 -4.91 -2.77 13.62
CA THR A 77 -3.44 -2.74 13.53
C THR A 77 -2.96 -3.80 12.54
N PHE A 78 -1.89 -3.50 11.83
CA PHE A 78 -1.29 -4.42 10.87
C PHE A 78 0.20 -4.14 10.73
N THR A 79 0.95 -5.10 10.18
CA THR A 79 2.39 -4.98 10.01
C THR A 79 2.76 -5.16 8.55
N ILE A 80 3.63 -4.27 8.07
CA ILE A 80 4.23 -4.37 6.73
C ILE A 80 5.74 -4.57 6.83
N LYS A 81 6.30 -5.30 5.87
CA LYS A 81 7.74 -5.59 5.75
C LYS A 81 8.30 -5.02 4.45
N ASP A 82 9.52 -4.50 4.51
CA ASP A 82 10.29 -4.16 3.32
C ASP A 82 11.19 -5.32 2.85
N LEU A 83 11.95 -5.09 1.76
CA LEU A 83 12.88 -6.06 1.18
C LEU A 83 14.05 -6.43 2.12
N GLU A 84 14.37 -5.58 3.11
CA GLU A 84 15.42 -5.85 4.11
C GLU A 84 14.86 -6.55 5.36
N GLY A 85 13.56 -6.92 5.35
CA GLY A 85 12.89 -7.56 6.47
C GLY A 85 12.54 -6.62 7.63
N ARG A 86 12.68 -5.29 7.44
CA ARG A 86 12.31 -4.30 8.46
C ARG A 86 10.79 -4.20 8.53
N THR A 87 10.26 -4.13 9.75
CA THR A 87 8.82 -4.10 10.02
C THR A 87 8.34 -2.73 10.44
N LEU A 88 7.25 -2.24 9.84
CA LEU A 88 6.51 -1.09 10.35
C LEU A 88 5.15 -1.55 10.87
N GLU A 89 4.82 -1.16 12.10
CA GLU A 89 3.47 -1.27 12.62
C GLU A 89 2.62 -0.11 12.09
N CYS A 90 1.43 -0.44 11.61
CA CYS A 90 0.49 0.47 10.99
C CYS A 90 -0.87 0.40 11.69
N GLU A 91 -1.57 1.53 11.78
CA GLU A 91 -2.91 1.65 12.36
C GLU A 91 -3.89 2.28 11.37
N ALA A 92 -4.99 1.61 11.07
CA ALA A 92 -6.10 2.14 10.27
C ALA A 92 -7.36 2.29 11.12
N ARG A 93 -8.02 3.45 11.03
CA ARG A 93 -9.23 3.75 11.79
C ARG A 93 -10.50 3.83 10.93
N GLY A 94 -11.63 3.75 11.61
CA GLY A 94 -12.97 3.91 11.04
C GLY A 94 -13.23 2.97 9.87
N VAL A 95 -13.86 3.53 8.83
CA VAL A 95 -14.24 2.79 7.63
C VAL A 95 -13.02 2.18 6.92
N LEU A 96 -11.88 2.88 6.91
CA LEU A 96 -10.67 2.39 6.24
C LEU A 96 -10.15 1.11 6.92
N GLY A 97 -10.11 1.10 8.26
CA GLY A 97 -9.72 -0.10 9.03
C GLY A 97 -10.65 -1.29 8.77
N ILE A 98 -11.97 -1.06 8.78
CA ILE A 98 -12.96 -2.10 8.48
C ILE A 98 -12.78 -2.65 7.05
N GLN A 99 -12.52 -1.78 6.08
CA GLN A 99 -12.26 -2.19 4.70
C GLN A 99 -11.00 -3.04 4.58
N LEU A 100 -9.92 -2.64 5.25
CA LEU A 100 -8.65 -3.39 5.26
C LEU A 100 -8.85 -4.78 5.85
N TYR A 101 -9.46 -4.89 7.03
CA TYR A 101 -9.76 -6.17 7.67
C TYR A 101 -10.62 -7.08 6.80
N ASN A 102 -11.73 -6.56 6.27
CA ASN A 102 -12.63 -7.35 5.43
C ASN A 102 -11.95 -7.81 4.14
N LYS A 103 -11.11 -6.96 3.54
CA LYS A 103 -10.35 -7.33 2.33
C LYS A 103 -9.33 -8.41 2.66
N TRP A 104 -8.61 -8.30 3.76
CA TRP A 104 -7.65 -9.30 4.23
C TRP A 104 -8.31 -10.66 4.49
N TRP A 105 -9.40 -10.66 5.27
CA TRP A 105 -10.15 -11.88 5.56
C TRP A 105 -10.65 -12.58 4.30
N ARG A 106 -11.17 -11.82 3.33
CA ARG A 106 -11.64 -12.36 2.04
C ARG A 106 -10.52 -12.81 1.11
N HIS A 107 -9.33 -12.22 1.24
CA HIS A 107 -8.15 -12.62 0.47
C HIS A 107 -7.68 -14.03 0.86
N GLY A 108 -7.95 -14.47 2.11
CA GLY A 108 -7.76 -15.87 2.50
C GLY A 108 -6.31 -16.26 2.79
N GLY A 109 -5.45 -15.30 3.16
CA GLY A 109 -4.08 -15.57 3.60
C GLY A 109 -3.06 -15.84 2.48
N THR A 110 -3.40 -15.58 1.22
CA THR A 110 -2.42 -15.57 0.11
C THR A 110 -1.46 -14.39 0.23
N GLU A 111 -0.30 -14.49 -0.42
CA GLU A 111 0.74 -13.46 -0.37
C GLU A 111 0.16 -12.11 -0.79
N THR A 112 0.36 -11.10 0.06
CA THR A 112 -0.25 -9.78 -0.14
C THR A 112 0.82 -8.71 -0.08
N PHE A 113 1.02 -8.01 -1.18
CA PHE A 113 1.73 -6.74 -1.21
C PHE A 113 0.71 -5.63 -1.08
N ILE A 114 1.00 -4.65 -0.23
CA ILE A 114 0.12 -3.52 0.03
C ILE A 114 0.79 -2.23 -0.42
N THR A 115 0.09 -1.47 -1.25
CA THR A 115 0.41 -0.06 -1.51
C THR A 115 -0.47 0.79 -0.60
N MET A 116 0.10 1.86 -0.07
CA MET A 116 -0.53 2.73 0.92
C MET A 116 -0.25 4.16 0.53
N SER A 117 -1.28 4.93 0.15
CA SER A 117 -1.13 6.35 -0.20
C SER A 117 -1.62 7.26 0.92
N ASP A 118 -0.92 8.36 1.10
CA ASP A 118 -1.29 9.44 2.01
C ASP A 118 -1.37 9.02 3.50
N TRP A 119 -0.35 8.33 4.04
CA TRP A 119 -0.31 7.86 5.44
C TRP A 119 0.61 8.70 6.33
N MET A 120 0.32 8.79 7.62
CA MET A 120 1.07 9.62 8.56
C MET A 120 2.08 8.81 9.37
N VAL A 121 3.30 9.32 9.44
CA VAL A 121 4.30 8.84 10.40
C VAL A 121 4.04 9.48 11.76
N TYR A 122 4.16 8.72 12.84
CA TYR A 122 4.15 9.25 14.20
C TYR A 122 5.10 8.46 15.11
N THR A 123 5.55 9.10 16.18
CA THR A 123 6.31 8.42 17.23
C THR A 123 5.34 7.96 18.31
N ASP A 124 5.33 6.67 18.60
CA ASP A 124 4.61 6.15 19.75
C ASP A 124 5.27 6.62 21.05
N ARG A 125 4.51 7.26 21.93
CA ARG A 125 5.06 7.88 23.15
C ARG A 125 5.48 6.88 24.22
N GLY A 126 4.95 5.65 24.18
CA GLY A 126 5.26 4.63 25.17
C GLY A 126 6.57 3.90 24.84
N THR A 127 6.82 3.67 23.55
CA THR A 127 7.93 2.86 23.05
C THR A 127 9.04 3.69 22.40
N ASN A 128 8.77 4.95 22.04
CA ASN A 128 9.60 5.79 21.18
C ASN A 128 9.84 5.21 19.77
N GLU A 129 9.01 4.26 19.35
CA GLU A 129 9.10 3.66 18.01
C GLU A 129 8.35 4.50 16.98
N MET A 130 8.88 4.52 15.76
CA MET A 130 8.22 5.14 14.61
C MET A 130 7.16 4.19 14.06
N LYS A 131 5.91 4.66 14.00
CA LYS A 131 4.74 3.91 13.53
C LYS A 131 4.00 4.69 12.46
N ILE A 132 3.12 4.00 11.74
CA ILE A 132 2.29 4.57 10.68
C ILE A 132 0.83 4.58 11.12
N LYS A 133 0.10 5.64 10.83
CA LYS A 133 -1.35 5.70 11.00
C LYS A 133 -2.03 6.36 9.82
N ASP A 134 -3.30 6.08 9.61
CA ASP A 134 -4.06 6.79 8.59
C ASP A 134 -4.16 8.30 8.90
N ALA A 135 -4.24 9.09 7.83
CA ALA A 135 -4.33 10.54 7.85
C ALA A 135 -5.78 11.06 7.96
N GLY A 136 -6.76 10.17 8.17
CA GLY A 136 -8.18 10.54 8.26
C GLY A 136 -8.77 11.00 6.91
N GLY A 137 -9.57 10.13 6.29
CA GLY A 137 -10.38 10.48 5.11
C GLY A 137 -9.63 10.63 3.78
N ILE A 138 -8.31 10.75 3.79
CA ILE A 138 -7.48 10.81 2.55
C ILE A 138 -6.64 9.56 2.30
N SER A 139 -6.28 8.80 3.35
CA SER A 139 -5.44 7.62 3.19
C SER A 139 -6.14 6.53 2.40
N ARG A 140 -5.38 5.86 1.53
CA ARG A 140 -5.86 4.77 0.68
C ARG A 140 -4.93 3.58 0.79
N PHE A 141 -5.44 2.39 0.48
CA PHE A 141 -4.62 1.21 0.30
C PHE A 141 -5.13 0.36 -0.85
N GLU A 142 -4.22 -0.40 -1.46
CA GLU A 142 -4.56 -1.42 -2.44
C GLU A 142 -3.72 -2.68 -2.20
N PHE A 143 -4.31 -3.85 -2.46
CA PHE A 143 -3.62 -5.13 -2.33
C PHE A 143 -3.25 -5.58 -3.72
N ASN A 144 -2.01 -6.00 -3.91
CA ASN A 144 -1.48 -6.53 -5.17
C ASN A 144 -1.83 -5.61 -6.35
N ALA A 145 -1.63 -4.31 -6.16
CA ALA A 145 -1.92 -3.30 -7.18
C ALA A 145 -1.11 -3.60 -8.45
N LEU A 146 -1.72 -3.35 -9.62
CA LEU A 146 -1.13 -3.66 -10.93
C LEU A 146 -0.14 -2.56 -11.36
N TYR A 147 0.82 -2.25 -10.50
CA TYR A 147 1.86 -1.24 -10.69
C TYR A 147 3.23 -1.90 -10.90
N GLN A 148 4.07 -1.29 -11.72
CA GLN A 148 5.41 -1.80 -12.01
C GLN A 148 6.24 -1.97 -10.73
N ASP A 149 6.23 -0.98 -9.83
CA ASP A 149 6.91 -1.03 -8.52
C ASP A 149 6.48 -2.24 -7.67
N VAL A 150 5.20 -2.65 -7.74
CA VAL A 150 4.69 -3.79 -6.99
C VAL A 150 5.19 -5.11 -7.57
N TYR A 151 5.27 -5.23 -8.90
CA TYR A 151 5.85 -6.39 -9.56
C TYR A 151 7.34 -6.52 -9.24
N GLU A 152 8.09 -5.42 -9.31
CA GLU A 152 9.52 -5.39 -8.98
C GLU A 152 9.76 -5.72 -7.51
N PHE A 153 8.97 -5.14 -6.61
CA PHE A 153 9.05 -5.46 -5.19
C PHE A 153 8.75 -6.93 -4.93
N ARG A 154 7.71 -7.49 -5.56
CA ARG A 154 7.36 -8.92 -5.42
C ARG A 154 8.49 -9.83 -5.88
N ALA A 155 9.04 -9.60 -7.07
CA ALA A 155 10.12 -10.40 -7.62
C ALA A 155 11.36 -10.35 -6.69
N ALA A 156 11.73 -9.15 -6.24
CA ALA A 156 12.83 -8.97 -5.30
C ALA A 156 12.58 -9.63 -3.94
N TYR A 157 11.35 -9.55 -3.41
CA TYR A 157 11.00 -10.10 -2.09
C TYR A 157 11.15 -11.61 -2.03
N PHE A 158 10.83 -12.32 -3.12
CA PHE A 158 10.96 -13.78 -3.21
C PHE A 158 12.28 -14.26 -3.81
N ASN A 159 13.20 -13.35 -4.14
CA ASN A 159 14.41 -13.65 -4.94
C ASN A 159 14.07 -14.42 -6.23
N GLU A 160 12.92 -14.12 -6.84
CA GLU A 160 12.59 -14.65 -8.16
C GLU A 160 13.50 -13.94 -9.16
N SER A 161 14.54 -14.65 -9.62
CA SER A 161 15.31 -14.22 -10.78
C SER A 161 14.37 -14.13 -11.97
N ASP A 162 14.39 -12.98 -12.63
CA ASP A 162 13.66 -12.63 -13.86
C ASP A 162 13.36 -13.87 -14.74
N PRO A 163 12.09 -14.22 -15.03
CA PRO A 163 11.75 -15.39 -15.85
C PRO A 163 12.15 -15.23 -17.32
N THR A 164 12.78 -14.12 -17.70
CA THR A 164 13.24 -13.84 -19.07
C THR A 164 14.58 -14.49 -19.42
N GLY A 165 14.96 -15.56 -18.71
CA GLY A 165 15.90 -16.55 -19.21
C GLY A 165 15.31 -17.31 -20.40
N ILE A 166 15.24 -16.66 -21.56
CA ILE A 166 15.23 -17.36 -22.83
C ILE A 166 16.58 -18.08 -22.89
N GLU A 167 16.59 -19.36 -22.52
CA GLU A 167 17.63 -20.27 -23.01
C GLU A 167 17.55 -20.22 -24.52
N SER A 168 18.49 -19.49 -25.13
CA SER A 168 18.81 -19.69 -26.54
C SER A 168 19.40 -21.09 -26.65
N ASP A 169 18.55 -22.11 -26.78
CA ASP A 169 18.97 -23.38 -27.35
C ASP A 169 19.37 -23.08 -28.81
N GLY A 170 20.67 -22.94 -29.00
CA GLY A 170 21.32 -22.78 -30.29
C GLY A 170 21.29 -24.09 -31.08
N SER A 171 20.11 -24.67 -31.30
CA SER A 171 19.91 -25.71 -32.29
C SER A 171 19.45 -25.06 -33.60
N SER A 172 20.43 -24.70 -34.43
CA SER A 172 20.19 -24.40 -35.84
C SER A 172 19.60 -25.63 -36.51
N VAL A 173 18.29 -25.64 -36.72
CA VAL A 173 17.63 -26.60 -37.61
C VAL A 173 17.86 -26.09 -39.03
N GLU A 174 18.84 -26.67 -39.73
CA GLU A 174 18.94 -26.54 -41.18
C GLU A 174 17.68 -27.14 -41.81
N LEU A 175 16.86 -26.28 -42.41
CA LEU A 175 15.75 -26.70 -43.27
C LEU A 175 16.32 -26.99 -44.66
N ASP A 176 16.61 -28.27 -44.93
CA ASP A 176 16.92 -28.78 -46.25
C ASP A 176 15.66 -28.69 -47.13
N TRP A 177 15.69 -27.77 -48.09
CA TRP A 177 14.76 -27.76 -49.22
C TRP A 177 15.54 -28.23 -50.44
N SER A 178 15.39 -29.50 -50.76
CA SER A 178 15.82 -30.08 -52.04
C SER A 178 14.58 -30.35 -52.93
N PRO A 179 14.75 -30.26 -54.26
CA PRO A 179 13.81 -29.66 -55.22
C PRO A 179 12.55 -30.46 -55.57
#